data_AF-A0A9D6BNC9-F1
#
_entry.id   AF-A0A9D6BNC9-F1
#
_cell.length_a   1.000
_cell.length_b   1.000
_cell.length_c   1.000
_cell.angle_alpha   90.00
_cell.angle_beta   90.00
_cell.angle_gamma   90.00
#
_symmetry.space_group_name_H-M   'P 1'
#
loop_
_entity.id
_entity.type
_entity.pdbx_description
1 polymer ?
#
loop_
_entity_poly.entity_id
_entity_poly.type
_entity_poly.pdbx_seq_one_letter_code
_entity_poly.pdbx_strand_id
1 'polypeptide(L)'
;MRHDPMLTILHDLMRRVDGLASQRGHLSVARIHDEVDQIRHIARAFHLDSVEGFAGTLESALSLHGLGPVVLSYLDLMRDAISADINAAATPTASIVPMAARVPAFAVALRA
;
A
#
# COMPACT_ATOMS: atom_id res chain seq x y z
N MET A 1 -13.12 12.00 -23.30
CA MET A 1 -12.23 11.14 -22.50
C MET A 1 -12.88 10.94 -21.14
N ARG A 2 -13.53 9.79 -20.88
CA ARG A 2 -14.03 9.46 -19.53
C ARG A 2 -12.79 9.15 -18.69
N HIS A 3 -12.31 10.11 -17.91
CA HIS A 3 -11.40 9.78 -16.81
C HIS A 3 -12.24 9.03 -15.81
N ASP A 4 -11.94 7.76 -15.60
CA ASP A 4 -12.55 7.03 -14.52
C ASP A 4 -12.00 7.64 -13.21
N PRO A 5 -12.86 8.24 -12.35
CA PRO A 5 -12.39 8.91 -11.15
C PRO A 5 -11.61 7.95 -10.25
N MET A 6 -11.99 6.66 -10.25
CA MET A 6 -11.30 5.60 -9.51
C MET A 6 -9.86 5.40 -9.99
N LEU A 7 -9.64 5.34 -11.31
CA LEU A 7 -8.30 5.23 -11.89
C LEU A 7 -7.44 6.45 -11.56
N THR A 8 -8.05 7.64 -11.51
CA THR A 8 -7.33 8.87 -11.13
C THR A 8 -6.81 8.78 -9.70
N ILE A 9 -7.63 8.28 -8.77
CA ILE A 9 -7.26 8.10 -7.37
C ILE A 9 -6.16 7.04 -7.22
N LEU A 10 -6.31 5.90 -7.91
CA LEU A 10 -5.30 4.83 -7.85
C LEU A 10 -3.95 5.30 -8.42
N HIS A 11 -3.95 6.07 -9.50
CA HIS A 11 -2.73 6.67 -10.03
C HIS A 11 -2.09 7.69 -9.07
N ASP A 12 -2.90 8.49 -8.36
CA ASP A 12 -2.40 9.39 -7.32
C ASP A 12 -1.76 8.62 -6.16
N LEU A 13 -2.42 7.56 -5.70
CA LEU A 13 -1.91 6.67 -4.66
C LEU A 13 -0.58 6.02 -5.06
N MET A 14 -0.50 5.49 -6.29
CA MET A 14 0.72 4.93 -6.85
C MET A 14 1.85 5.96 -6.85
N ARG A 15 1.57 7.19 -7.31
CA ARG A 15 2.56 8.27 -7.35
C ARG A 15 3.08 8.60 -5.94
N ARG A 16 2.21 8.59 -4.92
CA ARG A 16 2.61 8.85 -3.54
C ARG A 16 3.50 7.73 -3.00
N VAL A 17 3.13 6.48 -3.21
CA VAL A 17 3.94 5.30 -2.81
C VAL A 17 5.30 5.32 -3.54
N ASP A 18 5.32 5.58 -4.84
CA ASP A 18 6.56 5.69 -5.61
C ASP A 18 7.42 6.89 -5.15
N GLY A 19 6.80 7.99 -4.74
CA GLY A 19 7.47 9.14 -4.13
C GLY A 19 8.16 8.77 -2.83
N LEU A 20 7.49 8.06 -1.94
CA LEU A 20 8.07 7.52 -0.70
C LEU A 20 9.22 6.55 -0.98
N ALA A 21 9.01 5.63 -1.93
CA ALA A 21 10.01 4.65 -2.33
C ALA A 21 11.21 5.28 -3.07
N SER A 22 11.07 6.46 -3.65
CA SER A 22 12.15 7.20 -4.33
C SER A 22 12.97 8.05 -3.35
N GLN A 23 12.35 8.56 -2.29
CA GLN A 23 12.99 9.43 -1.29
C GLN A 23 13.73 8.63 -0.20
N ARG A 24 14.25 7.44 -0.55
CA ARG A 24 14.89 6.45 0.35
C ARG A 24 15.89 7.13 1.27
N GLY A 25 15.59 7.16 2.57
CA GLY A 25 16.48 7.68 3.63
C GLY A 25 16.53 9.20 3.81
N HIS A 26 15.81 9.98 3.00
CA HIS A 26 15.82 11.46 3.09
C HIS A 26 14.59 12.02 3.81
N LEU A 27 13.54 11.22 3.93
CA LEU A 27 12.32 11.59 4.64
C LEU A 27 12.45 11.31 6.14
N SER A 28 11.95 12.24 6.95
CA SER A 28 11.82 12.02 8.39
C SER A 28 10.76 10.96 8.67
N VAL A 29 10.93 10.24 9.79
CA VAL A 29 9.98 9.21 10.27
C VAL A 29 8.57 9.80 10.38
N ALA A 30 8.45 11.01 10.94
CA ALA A 30 7.17 11.72 11.07
C ALA A 30 6.52 11.98 9.72
N ARG A 31 7.30 12.40 8.70
CA ARG A 31 6.77 12.65 7.37
C ARG A 31 6.29 11.37 6.69
N ILE A 32 6.98 10.25 6.93
CA ILE A 32 6.56 8.95 6.41
C ILE A 32 5.27 8.50 7.10
N HIS A 33 5.14 8.70 8.41
CA HIS A 33 3.89 8.43 9.12
C HIS A 33 2.72 9.23 8.55
N ASP A 34 2.88 10.55 8.34
CA ASP A 34 1.83 11.40 7.77
C ASP A 34 1.37 10.90 6.39
N GLU A 35 2.33 10.54 5.53
CA GLU A 35 2.01 10.07 4.18
C GLU A 35 1.29 8.71 4.22
N VAL A 36 1.73 7.79 5.09
CA VAL A 36 1.10 6.47 5.27
C VAL A 36 -0.30 6.60 5.86
N ASP A 37 -0.51 7.47 6.84
CA ASP A 37 -1.84 7.74 7.40
C ASP A 37 -2.78 8.31 6.33
N GLN A 38 -2.28 9.23 5.51
CA GLN A 38 -3.07 9.79 4.42
C GLN A 38 -3.33 8.78 3.29
N ILE A 39 -2.42 7.83 3.02
CA ILE A 39 -2.68 6.68 2.13
C ILE A 39 -3.81 5.83 2.70
N ARG A 40 -3.75 5.50 4.00
CA ARG A 40 -4.79 4.72 4.69
C ARG A 40 -6.15 5.42 4.64
N HIS A 41 -6.18 6.73 4.90
CA HIS A 41 -7.40 7.52 4.88
C HIS A 41 -8.08 7.48 3.50
N ILE A 42 -7.31 7.66 2.43
CA ILE A 42 -7.83 7.58 1.05
C ILE A 42 -8.29 6.16 0.74
N ALA A 43 -7.47 5.15 1.04
CA ALA A 43 -7.82 3.75 0.80
C ALA A 43 -9.18 3.38 1.45
N ARG A 44 -9.38 3.79 2.70
CA ARG A 44 -10.62 3.56 3.43
C ARG A 44 -11.82 4.31 2.83
N ALA A 45 -11.61 5.55 2.36
CA ALA A 45 -12.66 6.33 1.71
C ALA A 45 -13.15 5.71 0.38
N PHE A 46 -12.29 4.94 -0.28
CA PHE A 46 -12.58 4.29 -1.57
C PHE A 46 -12.74 2.76 -1.48
N HIS A 47 -12.83 2.20 -0.26
CA HIS A 47 -12.97 0.76 -0.01
C HIS A 47 -11.85 -0.10 -0.62
N LEU A 48 -10.61 0.39 -0.59
CA LEU A 48 -9.42 -0.33 -1.02
C LEU A 48 -8.84 -1.15 0.15
N ASP A 49 -9.54 -2.21 0.55
CA ASP A 49 -9.26 -2.99 1.76
C ASP A 49 -7.81 -3.54 1.81
N SER A 50 -7.29 -3.98 0.66
CA SER A 50 -5.91 -4.47 0.53
C SER A 50 -4.90 -3.39 0.87
N VAL A 51 -5.07 -2.19 0.30
CA VAL A 51 -4.16 -1.05 0.49
C VAL A 51 -4.27 -0.51 1.91
N GLU A 52 -5.48 -0.45 2.48
CA GLU A 52 -5.71 -0.05 3.87
C GLU A 52 -4.97 -1.00 4.84
N GLY A 53 -5.08 -2.32 4.62
CA GLY A 53 -4.41 -3.33 5.43
C GLY A 53 -2.88 -3.23 5.38
N PHE A 54 -2.31 -2.99 4.19
CA PHE A 54 -0.86 -2.78 4.07
C PHE A 54 -0.42 -1.47 4.72
N ALA A 55 -1.18 -0.39 4.58
CA ALA A 55 -0.85 0.89 5.22
C ALA A 55 -0.86 0.79 6.76
N GLY A 56 -1.86 0.12 7.34
CA GLY A 56 -1.91 -0.11 8.79
C GLY A 56 -0.77 -1.02 9.29
N THR A 57 -0.41 -2.03 8.51
CA THR A 57 0.73 -2.90 8.83
C THR A 57 2.06 -2.13 8.76
N LEU A 58 2.22 -1.27 7.74
CA LEU A 58 3.40 -0.42 7.61
C LEU A 58 3.51 0.59 8.75
N GLU A 59 2.41 1.23 9.16
CA GLU A 59 2.38 2.15 10.30
C GLU A 59 2.80 1.46 11.60
N SER A 60 2.31 0.24 11.83
CA SER A 60 2.70 -0.59 12.98
C SER A 60 4.18 -0.95 12.92
N ALA A 61 4.67 -1.33 11.74
CA ALA A 61 6.08 -1.68 11.53
C ALA A 61 7.00 -0.47 11.73
N LEU A 62 6.61 0.72 11.25
CA LEU A 62 7.33 1.98 11.44
C LEU A 62 7.40 2.36 12.92
N SER A 63 6.29 2.19 13.66
CA SER A 63 6.24 2.46 15.10
C SER A 63 7.17 1.52 15.89
N LEU A 64 7.31 0.27 15.45
CA LEU A 64 8.08 -0.75 16.17
C LEU A 64 9.56 -0.80 15.78
N HIS A 65 9.89 -0.61 14.49
CA HIS A 65 11.24 -0.80 13.94
C HIS A 65 11.86 0.47 13.34
N GLY A 66 11.10 1.57 13.24
CA GLY A 66 11.55 2.79 12.58
C GLY A 66 11.75 2.62 11.07
N LEU A 67 12.66 3.42 10.50
CA LEU A 67 13.00 3.40 9.06
C LEU A 67 13.96 2.26 8.71
N GLY A 68 13.49 1.03 8.92
CA GLY A 68 14.21 -0.17 8.54
C GLY A 68 14.05 -0.53 7.05
N PRO A 69 14.89 -1.43 6.51
CA PRO A 69 14.78 -1.93 5.14
C PRO A 69 13.44 -2.61 4.86
N VAL A 70 12.76 -3.11 5.91
CA VAL A 70 11.42 -3.70 5.83
C VAL A 70 10.36 -2.73 5.30
N VAL A 71 10.52 -1.42 5.53
CA VAL A 71 9.61 -0.38 5.03
C VAL A 71 9.58 -0.39 3.51
N LEU A 72 10.74 -0.60 2.88
CA LEU A 72 10.84 -0.67 1.42
C LEU A 72 10.12 -1.91 0.87
N SER A 73 10.22 -3.05 1.56
CA SER A 73 9.47 -4.26 1.19
C SER A 73 7.96 -4.04 1.29
N TYR A 74 7.48 -3.34 2.32
CA TYR A 74 6.05 -3.00 2.43
C TYR A 74 5.57 -1.99 1.39
N LEU A 75 6.40 -1.00 1.03
CA LEU A 75 6.08 -0.06 -0.06
C LEU A 75 6.01 -0.76 -1.42
N ASP A 76 6.90 -1.74 -1.66
CA ASP A 76 6.87 -2.58 -2.88
C ASP A 76 5.59 -3.43 -2.94
N LEU A 77 5.19 -4.05 -1.82
CA LEU A 77 3.92 -4.78 -1.73
C LEU A 77 2.70 -3.87 -1.93
N MET A 78 2.71 -2.65 -1.38
CA MET A 78 1.65 -1.66 -1.63
C MET A 78 1.56 -1.28 -3.11
N ARG A 79 2.71 -1.12 -3.78
CA ARG A 79 2.77 -0.82 -5.20
C ARG A 79 2.17 -1.93 -6.05
N ASP A 80 2.47 -3.19 -5.73
CA ASP A 80 1.90 -4.35 -6.41
C ASP A 80 0.39 -4.42 -6.22
N ALA A 81 -0.10 -4.21 -5.00
CA ALA A 81 -1.53 -4.16 -4.69
C ALA A 81 -2.27 -3.06 -5.47
N ILE A 82 -1.74 -1.83 -5.49
CA ILE A 82 -2.33 -0.71 -6.24
C ILE A 82 -2.30 -1.01 -7.75
N SER A 83 -1.24 -1.63 -8.25
CA SER A 83 -1.15 -2.04 -9.66
C SER A 83 -2.21 -3.08 -10.02
N ALA A 84 -2.47 -4.04 -9.13
CA ALA A 84 -3.55 -5.02 -9.31
C ALA A 84 -4.92 -4.33 -9.37
N ASP A 85 -5.20 -3.37 -8.48
CA ASP A 85 -6.44 -2.60 -8.48
C ASP A 85 -6.60 -1.73 -9.73
N ILE A 86 -5.53 -1.13 -10.24
CA ILE A 86 -5.55 -0.38 -11.51
C ILE A 86 -5.90 -1.30 -12.68
N ASN A 87 -5.28 -2.48 -12.75
CA ASN A 87 -5.56 -3.45 -13.81
C ASN A 87 -7.01 -3.96 -13.72
N ALA A 88 -7.52 -4.18 -12.51
CA ALA A 88 -8.91 -4.57 -12.28
C ALA A 88 -9.90 -3.47 -12.71
N ALA A 89 -9.61 -2.21 -12.40
CA ALA A 89 -10.44 -1.05 -12.76
C ALA A 89 -10.35 -0.68 -14.25
N ALA A 90 -9.18 -0.87 -14.88
CA ALA A 90 -8.96 -0.56 -16.30
C ALA A 90 -9.54 -1.61 -17.26
N THR A 91 -9.80 -2.83 -16.77
CA THR A 91 -10.36 -3.92 -17.58
C THR A 91 -11.87 -3.99 -17.35
N PRO A 92 -12.72 -3.55 -18.31
CA PRO A 92 -14.17 -3.77 -18.22
C PRO A 92 -14.47 -5.27 -18.44
N THR A 93 -14.37 -6.02 -17.35
CA THR A 93 -14.90 -7.37 -17.09
C THR A 93 -14.66 -8.45 -18.15
N ALA A 94 -13.76 -9.40 -17.85
CA ALA A 94 -14.03 -10.85 -17.91
C ALA A 94 -12.78 -11.66 -17.54
N SER A 95 -12.59 -11.97 -16.25
CA SER A 95 -12.20 -13.32 -15.80
C SER A 95 -11.95 -13.35 -14.30
N ILE A 96 -12.66 -14.25 -13.66
CA ILE A 96 -12.48 -14.70 -12.28
C ILE A 96 -11.08 -15.31 -12.15
N VAL A 97 -10.23 -14.72 -11.31
CA VAL A 97 -9.11 -15.46 -10.70
C VAL A 97 -9.18 -15.18 -9.20
N PRO A 98 -9.36 -16.21 -8.35
CA PRO A 98 -9.22 -16.02 -6.92
C PRO A 98 -7.73 -15.80 -6.63
N MET A 99 -7.36 -14.56 -6.34
CA MET A 99 -6.04 -14.27 -5.80
C MET A 99 -6.03 -14.77 -4.37
N ALA A 100 -5.55 -16.00 -4.20
CA ALA A 100 -5.24 -16.55 -2.89
C ALA A 100 -4.31 -15.57 -2.18
N ALA A 101 -4.84 -14.90 -1.16
CA ALA A 101 -4.11 -14.05 -0.26
C ALA A 101 -2.92 -14.85 0.31
N ARG A 102 -1.72 -14.62 -0.23
CA ARG A 102 -0.49 -14.97 0.46
C ARG A 102 -0.36 -13.99 1.61
N VAL A 103 -0.94 -14.37 2.74
CA VAL A 103 -0.63 -13.77 4.03
C VAL A 103 0.85 -14.08 4.29
N PRO A 104 1.76 -13.08 4.37
CA PRO A 104 3.11 -13.36 4.82
C PRO A 104 3.01 -13.77 6.29
N ALA A 105 3.31 -15.05 6.56
CA ALA A 105 3.40 -15.60 7.89
C ALA A 105 4.63 -15.02 8.62
N PHE A 106 4.49 -13.80 9.14
CA PHE A 106 5.39 -13.26 10.16
C PHE A 106 4.64 -13.13 11.48
N ALA A 107 4.10 -14.25 11.93
CA ALA A 107 3.60 -14.38 13.29
C ALA A 107 3.67 -15.85 13.70
N VAL A 108 4.86 -16.33 14.08
CA VAL A 108 5.10 -17.23 15.23
C VAL A 108 6.62 -17.28 15.45
N ALA A 109 7.13 -16.34 16.25
CA ALA A 109 8.38 -16.52 16.97
C ALA A 109 8.38 -15.57 18.17
N LEU A 110 7.67 -15.96 19.23
CA LEU A 110 8.12 -15.81 20.62
C LEU A 110 7.03 -16.36 21.54
N ARG A 111 7.24 -17.58 22.03
CA ARG A 111 6.81 -17.93 23.38
C ARG A 111 7.86 -18.82 24.00
N ALA A 112 8.51 -18.24 25.01
CA ALA A 112 9.35 -18.91 25.99
C ALA A 112 8.58 -20.00 26.73
#